data_AF-A0A2A4HWQ5-F1
#
_entry.id   AF-A0A2A4HWQ5-F1
#
_cell.length_a   1.000
_cell.length_b   1.000
_cell.length_c   1.000
_cell.angle_alpha   90.00
_cell.angle_beta   90.00
_cell.angle_gamma   90.00
#
_symmetry.space_group_name_H-M   'P 1'
#
loop_
_entity.id
_entity.type
_entity.pdbx_description
1 polymer ?
#
loop_
_entity_poly.entity_id
_entity_poly.type
_entity_poly.pdbx_seq_one_letter_code
_entity_poly.pdbx_strand_id
1 'polypeptide(L)'
;MRKSVVVVASLTALALVSGCGKSGYDRARPDEFAVARQPPLVIPPDFALVPPQPGAARTQGVNTQAQTLDALFGGPTQRTGTQGAVIDEAGGTGAAQAGIRSAVGDPQTNVIDKGQTTRDIIAAPQGDGQGARASAGAAPAATATPTPQQ
;
A
#
# COMPACT_ATOMS: atom_id res chain seq x y z
N MET A 1 -71.56 -44.23 -16.32
CA MET A 1 -70.34 -43.37 -16.30
C MET A 1 -69.61 -43.39 -14.95
N ARG A 2 -70.28 -43.29 -13.79
CA ARG A 2 -69.60 -43.25 -12.48
C ARG A 2 -68.76 -44.49 -12.13
N LYS A 3 -69.24 -45.70 -12.47
CA LYS A 3 -68.50 -46.97 -12.24
C LYS A 3 -67.21 -47.06 -13.08
N SER A 4 -67.25 -46.59 -14.33
CA SER A 4 -66.11 -46.57 -15.24
C SER A 4 -65.00 -45.63 -14.74
N VAL A 5 -65.38 -44.47 -14.17
CA VAL A 5 -64.42 -43.52 -13.58
C VAL A 5 -63.68 -44.13 -12.39
N VAL A 6 -64.37 -44.89 -11.53
CA VAL A 6 -63.73 -45.55 -10.38
C VAL A 6 -62.75 -46.64 -10.82
N VAL A 7 -63.08 -47.42 -11.85
CA VAL A 7 -62.20 -48.47 -12.38
C VAL A 7 -60.95 -47.88 -13.04
N VAL A 8 -61.10 -46.81 -13.82
CA VAL A 8 -59.95 -46.14 -14.44
C VAL A 8 -59.06 -45.53 -13.36
N ALA A 9 -59.63 -44.87 -12.34
CA ALA A 9 -58.89 -44.27 -11.25
C ALA A 9 -58.11 -45.31 -10.41
N SER A 10 -58.71 -46.46 -10.13
CA SER A 10 -58.02 -47.51 -9.37
C SER A 10 -56.89 -48.16 -10.16
N LEU A 11 -57.08 -48.39 -11.47
CA LEU A 11 -56.02 -48.91 -12.34
C LEU A 11 -54.85 -47.93 -12.46
N THR A 12 -55.12 -46.64 -12.60
CA THR A 12 -54.06 -45.62 -12.59
C THR A 12 -53.32 -45.55 -11.26
N ALA A 13 -54.02 -45.72 -10.13
CA ALA A 13 -53.40 -45.71 -8.82
C ALA A 13 -52.48 -46.93 -8.62
N LEU A 14 -52.90 -48.13 -9.05
CA LEU A 14 -52.05 -49.33 -9.00
C LEU A 14 -50.82 -49.21 -9.89
N ALA A 15 -50.97 -48.65 -11.10
CA ALA A 15 -49.85 -48.43 -12.01
C ALA A 15 -48.80 -47.47 -11.39
N LEU A 16 -49.23 -46.39 -10.74
CA LEU A 16 -48.34 -45.43 -10.08
C LEU A 16 -47.59 -46.04 -8.89
N VAL A 17 -48.21 -46.93 -8.12
CA VAL A 17 -47.56 -47.58 -6.95
C VAL A 17 -46.58 -48.68 -7.36
N SER A 18 -46.76 -49.31 -8.53
CA SER A 18 -45.88 -50.39 -9.01
C SER A 18 -44.42 -49.98 -9.26
N GLY A 19 -44.13 -48.68 -9.37
CA GLY A 19 -42.77 -48.13 -9.52
C GLY A 19 -41.98 -48.02 -8.21
N CYS A 20 -42.60 -48.14 -7.03
CA CYS A 20 -41.92 -48.03 -5.74
C CYS A 20 -41.34 -49.37 -5.22
N GLY A 21 -41.44 -50.45 -5.99
CA GLY A 21 -40.93 -51.77 -5.63
C GLY A 21 -39.48 -51.98 -6.08
N LYS A 22 -38.53 -51.88 -5.13
CA LYS A 22 -37.24 -52.62 -5.16
C LYS A 22 -36.30 -52.35 -6.36
N SER A 23 -36.08 -51.09 -6.75
CA SER A 23 -35.02 -50.69 -7.69
C SER A 23 -33.85 -49.92 -7.05
N GLY A 24 -33.80 -49.84 -5.71
CA GLY A 24 -32.88 -48.94 -4.99
C GLY A 24 -31.85 -49.60 -4.07
N TYR A 25 -31.76 -50.93 -4.03
CA TYR A 25 -30.78 -51.64 -3.18
C TYR A 25 -29.49 -52.02 -3.92
N ASP A 26 -29.52 -52.14 -5.25
CA ASP A 26 -28.32 -52.18 -6.12
C ASP A 26 -27.88 -50.77 -6.52
N ARG A 27 -27.78 -49.88 -5.53
CA ARG A 27 -27.03 -48.63 -5.76
C ARG A 27 -25.56 -49.01 -5.71
N ALA A 28 -24.78 -48.61 -6.71
CA ALA A 28 -23.33 -48.55 -6.59
C ALA A 28 -23.00 -47.63 -5.41
N ARG A 29 -22.96 -48.20 -4.19
CA ARG A 29 -22.53 -47.51 -2.99
C ARG A 29 -21.04 -47.24 -3.20
N PRO A 30 -20.56 -46.00 -2.96
CA PRO A 30 -19.13 -45.74 -2.96
C PRO A 30 -18.46 -46.71 -2.00
N ASP A 31 -17.47 -47.45 -2.47
CA ASP A 31 -16.74 -48.42 -1.67
C ASP A 31 -15.89 -47.68 -0.63
N GLU A 32 -16.33 -47.71 0.62
CA GLU A 32 -15.66 -47.08 1.76
C GLU A 32 -14.30 -47.73 2.13
N PHE A 33 -13.95 -48.86 1.51
CA PHE A 33 -12.65 -49.51 1.65
C PHE A 33 -11.78 -49.37 0.39
N ALA A 34 -12.23 -48.59 -0.61
CA ALA A 34 -11.43 -48.31 -1.80
C ALA A 34 -10.23 -47.43 -1.44
N VAL A 35 -9.05 -48.04 -1.33
CA VAL A 35 -7.80 -47.32 -1.10
C VAL A 35 -7.37 -46.63 -2.39
N ALA A 36 -7.47 -45.30 -2.42
CA ALA A 36 -6.90 -44.49 -3.50
C ALA A 36 -5.36 -44.59 -3.48
N ARG A 37 -4.74 -44.63 -4.65
CA ARG A 37 -3.27 -44.63 -4.77
C ARG A 37 -2.72 -43.32 -4.23
N GLN A 38 -1.89 -43.40 -3.19
CA GLN A 38 -1.22 -42.24 -2.62
C GLN A 38 -0.20 -41.69 -3.64
N PRO A 39 -0.13 -40.37 -3.88
CA PRO A 39 0.89 -39.80 -4.73
C PRO A 39 2.28 -40.15 -4.18
N PRO A 40 3.29 -40.34 -5.05
CA PRO A 40 4.64 -40.65 -4.60
C PRO A 40 5.15 -39.54 -3.68
N LEU A 41 5.71 -39.92 -2.53
CA LEU A 41 6.36 -38.98 -1.61
C LEU A 41 7.61 -38.43 -2.29
N VAL A 42 7.54 -37.18 -2.73
CA VAL A 42 8.72 -36.44 -3.19
C VAL A 42 9.45 -35.98 -1.95
N ILE A 43 10.62 -36.56 -1.70
CA ILE A 43 11.55 -36.08 -0.69
C ILE A 43 12.06 -34.72 -1.21
N PRO A 44 11.83 -33.60 -0.48
CA PRO A 44 12.38 -32.31 -0.86
C PRO A 44 13.91 -32.41 -1.00
N PRO A 45 14.55 -31.65 -1.89
CA PRO A 45 16.00 -31.64 -1.96
C PRO A 45 16.57 -31.27 -0.60
N ASP A 46 17.56 -32.04 -0.14
CA ASP A 46 18.33 -31.68 1.06
C ASP A 46 19.08 -30.38 0.75
N PHE A 47 18.53 -29.27 1.22
CA PHE A 47 19.24 -28.00 1.20
C PHE A 47 20.31 -28.09 2.30
N ALA A 48 21.53 -28.43 1.89
CA ALA A 48 22.73 -28.30 2.72
C ALA A 48 23.04 -26.81 2.97
N LEU A 49 22.12 -26.12 3.66
CA LEU A 49 22.27 -24.73 4.04
C LEU A 49 23.48 -24.65 4.97
N VAL A 50 24.56 -24.07 4.47
CA VAL A 50 25.72 -23.73 5.27
C VAL A 50 25.27 -22.69 6.29
N PRO A 51 25.39 -22.95 7.60
CA PRO A 51 25.09 -21.94 8.60
C PRO A 51 25.91 -20.67 8.32
N PRO A 52 25.32 -19.47 8.42
CA PRO A 52 26.06 -18.24 8.18
C PRO A 52 27.24 -18.17 9.14
N GLN A 53 28.41 -17.79 8.60
CA GLN A 53 29.63 -17.69 9.40
C GLN A 53 29.39 -16.72 10.58
N PRO A 54 29.74 -17.10 11.82
CA PRO A 54 29.68 -16.20 12.96
C PRO A 54 30.47 -14.91 12.66
N GLY A 55 29.81 -13.76 12.72
CA GLY A 55 30.41 -12.45 12.42
C GLY A 55 30.31 -11.97 10.97
N ALA A 56 29.77 -12.77 10.05
CA ALA A 56 29.43 -12.29 8.72
C ALA A 56 28.35 -11.19 8.79
N ALA A 57 28.45 -10.19 7.91
CA ALA A 57 27.49 -9.10 7.84
C ALA A 57 26.06 -9.65 7.69
N ARG A 58 25.16 -9.26 8.62
CA ARG A 58 23.78 -9.72 8.58
C ARG A 58 23.08 -9.12 7.36
N THR A 59 22.60 -9.96 6.45
CA THR A 59 21.81 -9.53 5.28
C THR A 59 20.46 -8.91 5.67
N GLN A 60 19.96 -9.24 6.87
CA GLN A 60 18.67 -8.77 7.42
C GLN A 60 18.76 -7.39 8.12
N GLY A 61 19.94 -6.75 8.14
CA GLY A 61 20.16 -5.51 8.89
C GLY A 61 19.62 -4.24 8.23
N VAL A 62 19.21 -4.32 6.96
CA VAL A 62 18.73 -3.16 6.22
C VAL A 62 17.21 -3.08 6.33
N ASN A 63 16.71 -2.01 6.94
CA ASN A 63 15.29 -1.68 6.90
C ASN A 63 14.91 -1.39 5.44
N THR A 64 14.39 -2.41 4.75
CA THR A 64 14.02 -2.36 3.34
C THR A 64 13.00 -1.28 3.04
N GLN A 65 12.12 -0.96 4.00
CA GLN A 65 11.18 0.14 3.90
C GLN A 65 11.90 1.49 3.89
N ALA A 66 12.84 1.72 4.79
CA ALA A 66 13.63 2.96 4.82
C ALA A 66 14.47 3.14 3.55
N GLN A 67 15.09 2.07 3.04
CA GLN A 67 15.85 2.10 1.80
C GLN A 67 14.96 2.35 0.57
N THR A 68 13.74 1.82 0.56
CA THR A 68 12.76 2.09 -0.50
C THR A 68 12.32 3.55 -0.47
N LEU A 69 12.06 4.12 0.73
CA LEU A 69 11.69 5.52 0.87
C LEU A 69 12.83 6.45 0.41
N ASP A 70 14.07 6.14 0.77
CA ASP A 70 15.26 6.88 0.33
C ASP A 70 15.44 6.79 -1.20
N ALA A 71 15.20 5.63 -1.80
CA ALA A 71 15.27 5.47 -3.26
C ALA A 71 14.13 6.20 -4.01
N LEU A 72 12.92 6.26 -3.44
CA LEU A 72 11.75 6.89 -4.07
C LEU A 72 11.75 8.42 -3.94
N PHE A 73 12.12 8.92 -2.76
CA PHE A 73 12.01 10.35 -2.43
C PHE A 73 13.36 11.05 -2.34
N GLY A 74 14.46 10.30 -2.39
CA GLY A 74 15.78 10.79 -2.05
C GLY A 74 15.97 10.95 -0.54
N GLY A 75 17.23 11.01 -0.14
CA GLY A 75 17.61 11.35 1.23
C GLY A 75 17.35 12.82 1.56
N PRO A 76 17.50 13.21 2.84
CA PRO A 76 17.35 14.61 3.26
C PRO A 76 18.35 15.49 2.50
N THR A 77 17.83 16.37 1.64
CA THR A 77 18.65 17.34 0.91
C THR A 77 19.13 18.44 1.87
N GLN A 78 20.42 18.74 1.85
CA GLN A 78 20.97 19.89 2.58
C GLN A 78 20.31 21.19 2.08
N ARG A 79 19.64 21.92 2.97
CA ARG A 79 19.05 23.22 2.66
C ARG A 79 20.08 24.32 2.86
N THR A 80 20.04 25.34 2.01
CA THR A 80 20.87 26.53 2.20
C THR A 80 20.52 27.21 3.53
N GLY A 81 21.52 27.76 4.23
CA GLY A 81 21.30 28.42 5.53
C GLY A 81 20.24 29.53 5.47
N THR A 82 20.13 30.21 4.33
CA THR A 82 19.10 31.24 4.07
C THR A 82 17.68 30.67 4.07
N GLN A 83 17.50 29.48 3.50
CA GLN A 83 16.22 28.78 3.49
C GLN A 83 15.84 28.31 4.89
N GLY A 84 16.82 27.83 5.67
CA GLY A 84 16.61 27.49 7.08
C GLY A 84 16.11 28.69 7.88
N ALA A 85 16.78 29.85 7.75
CA ALA A 85 16.40 31.07 8.45
C ALA A 85 14.97 31.53 8.12
N VAL A 86 14.56 31.46 6.85
CA VAL A 86 13.18 31.81 6.45
C VAL A 86 12.16 30.82 7.03
N ILE A 87 12.49 29.53 7.10
CA ILE A 87 11.62 28.51 7.70
C ILE A 87 11.49 28.74 9.21
N ASP A 88 12.59 29.07 9.88
CA ASP A 88 12.60 29.33 11.33
C ASP A 88 11.81 30.59 11.68
N GLU A 89 11.98 31.68 10.91
CA GLU A 89 11.17 32.90 11.02
C GLU A 89 9.67 32.60 10.82
N ALA A 90 9.34 31.67 9.91
CA ALA A 90 7.97 31.20 9.68
C ALA A 90 7.44 30.25 10.78
N GLY A 91 8.18 30.03 11.88
CA GLY A 91 7.81 29.17 13.00
C GLY A 91 8.30 27.72 12.90
N GLY A 92 9.21 27.43 11.97
CA GLY A 92 9.88 26.14 11.82
C GLY A 92 9.01 25.05 11.21
N THR A 93 9.51 23.81 11.23
CA THR A 93 8.79 22.63 10.68
C THR A 93 7.54 22.25 11.46
N GLY A 94 7.37 22.79 12.68
CA GLY A 94 6.21 22.55 13.54
C GLY A 94 5.05 23.53 13.34
N ALA A 95 5.27 24.65 12.65
CA ALA A 95 4.22 25.65 12.41
C ALA A 95 3.16 25.19 11.40
N ALA A 96 3.49 24.24 10.52
CA ALA A 96 2.56 23.74 9.52
C ALA A 96 1.45 22.89 10.16
N GLN A 97 0.20 23.29 9.98
CA GLN A 97 -0.94 22.50 10.43
C GLN A 97 -1.07 21.21 9.62
N ALA A 98 -1.45 20.12 10.29
CA ALA A 98 -1.74 18.86 9.62
C ALA A 98 -2.84 19.05 8.57
N GLY A 99 -2.61 18.57 7.34
CA GLY A 99 -3.58 18.67 6.25
C GLY A 99 -3.68 20.05 5.59
N ILE A 100 -2.79 21.02 5.90
CA ILE A 100 -2.85 22.39 5.35
C ILE A 100 -2.91 22.43 3.81
N ARG A 101 -2.28 21.47 3.12
CA ARG A 101 -2.31 21.39 1.64
C ARG A 101 -3.72 21.09 1.11
N SER A 102 -4.48 20.25 1.81
CA SER A 102 -5.87 19.97 1.47
C SER A 102 -6.76 21.17 1.78
N ALA A 103 -6.54 21.83 2.93
CA ALA A 103 -7.29 23.01 3.31
C ALA A 103 -7.08 24.17 2.32
N VAL A 104 -5.85 24.48 1.94
CA VAL A 104 -5.54 25.56 0.98
C VAL A 104 -6.06 25.24 -0.43
N GLY A 105 -6.12 23.95 -0.82
CA GLY A 105 -6.63 23.52 -2.12
C GLY A 105 -8.15 23.35 -2.19
N ASP A 106 -8.88 23.53 -1.09
CA ASP A 106 -10.34 23.41 -1.07
C ASP A 106 -10.99 24.53 -1.93
N PRO A 107 -11.90 24.22 -2.86
CA PRO A 107 -12.63 25.22 -3.64
C PRO A 107 -13.43 26.25 -2.80
N GLN A 108 -13.75 25.92 -1.55
CA GLN A 108 -14.44 26.83 -0.61
C GLN A 108 -13.48 27.78 0.12
N THR A 109 -12.16 27.63 -0.05
CA THR A 109 -11.19 28.55 0.54
C THR A 109 -11.31 29.93 -0.09
N ASN A 110 -11.51 30.96 0.75
CA ASN A 110 -11.66 32.32 0.28
C ASN A 110 -10.35 32.86 -0.32
N VAL A 111 -10.34 33.12 -1.62
CA VAL A 111 -9.18 33.68 -2.33
C VAL A 111 -9.40 35.18 -2.55
N ILE A 112 -8.45 35.99 -2.11
CA ILE A 112 -8.46 37.45 -2.30
C ILE A 112 -7.40 37.82 -3.34
N ASP A 113 -7.80 38.46 -4.44
CA ASP A 113 -6.86 39.03 -5.42
C ASP A 113 -6.12 40.23 -4.77
N LYS A 114 -4.80 40.09 -4.60
CA LYS A 114 -3.92 41.12 -4.04
C LYS A 114 -3.45 42.16 -5.07
N GLY A 115 -4.05 42.18 -6.25
CA GLY A 115 -3.90 43.21 -7.27
C GLY A 115 -2.67 43.05 -8.16
N GLN A 116 -2.42 44.08 -8.96
CA GLN A 116 -1.30 44.13 -9.90
C GLN A 116 0.04 44.32 -9.19
N THR A 117 0.11 45.19 -8.19
CA THR A 117 1.34 45.48 -7.44
C THR A 117 2.00 44.22 -6.87
N THR A 118 1.22 43.30 -6.31
CA THR A 118 1.75 42.03 -5.77
C THR A 118 2.29 41.13 -6.89
N ARG A 119 1.61 41.10 -8.04
CA ARG A 119 2.08 40.34 -9.22
C ARG A 119 3.38 40.90 -9.77
N ASP A 120 3.49 42.23 -9.85
CA ASP A 120 4.69 42.91 -10.33
C ASP A 120 5.89 42.64 -9.41
N ILE A 121 5.68 42.62 -8.09
CA ILE A 121 6.73 42.27 -7.11
C ILE A 121 7.20 40.82 -7.28
N ILE A 122 6.28 39.86 -7.49
CA ILE A 122 6.64 38.43 -7.65
C ILE A 122 7.38 38.19 -8.97
N ALA A 123 6.98 38.90 -10.04
CA ALA A 123 7.61 38.79 -11.35
C ALA A 123 8.93 39.59 -11.47
N ALA A 124 9.26 40.43 -10.48
CA ALA A 124 10.44 41.26 -10.51
C ALA A 124 11.73 40.42 -10.56
N PRO A 125 12.71 40.80 -11.39
CA PRO A 125 14.05 40.21 -11.33
C PRO A 125 14.67 40.34 -9.94
N GLN A 126 15.50 39.36 -9.57
CA GLN A 126 16.25 39.41 -8.32
C GLN A 126 17.18 40.64 -8.32
N GLY A 127 17.11 41.45 -7.27
CA GLY A 127 17.98 42.61 -7.09
C GLY A 127 17.68 43.37 -5.81
N ASP A 128 18.66 44.15 -5.37
CA ASP A 128 18.52 45.06 -4.23
C ASP A 128 17.67 46.25 -4.66
N GLY A 129 16.35 46.09 -4.65
CA GLY A 129 15.41 47.16 -4.97
C GLY A 129 15.56 48.36 -4.04
N GLN A 130 15.05 49.51 -4.47
CA GLN A 130 15.16 50.78 -3.73
C GLN A 130 14.40 50.78 -2.38
N GLY A 131 13.41 49.91 -2.19
CA GLY A 131 12.47 49.96 -1.06
C GLY A 131 12.65 48.92 0.03
N ALA A 132 13.31 47.78 -0.24
CA ALA A 132 13.50 46.72 0.74
C ALA A 132 14.63 45.77 0.29
N ARG A 133 15.39 45.27 1.26
CA ARG A 133 16.42 44.25 1.08
C ARG A 133 16.20 43.16 2.12
N ALA A 134 16.24 41.90 1.70
CA ALA A 134 16.22 40.76 2.60
C ALA A 134 17.62 40.18 2.67
N SER A 135 18.31 40.34 3.80
CA SER A 135 19.55 39.61 4.07
C SER A 135 19.21 38.37 4.87
N ALA A 136 19.58 37.20 4.37
CA ALA A 136 19.66 36.03 5.23
C ALA A 136 20.83 36.23 6.19
N GLY A 137 20.58 36.12 7.50
CA GLY A 137 21.61 36.22 8.52
C GLY A 137 22.80 35.30 8.23
N ALA A 138 23.99 35.71 8.66
CA ALA A 138 25.25 35.01 8.39
C ALA A 138 25.11 33.50 8.65
N ALA A 139 25.37 32.70 7.61
CA ALA A 139 25.45 31.26 7.76
C ALA A 139 26.55 30.93 8.79
N PRO A 140 26.30 30.06 9.78
CA PRO A 140 27.38 29.54 10.59
C PRO A 140 28.39 28.86 9.66
N ALA A 141 29.68 29.20 9.83
CA ALA A 141 30.75 28.70 9.00
C ALA A 141 30.66 27.18 8.88
N ALA A 142 30.68 26.68 7.63
CA ALA A 142 30.72 25.25 7.37
C ALA A 142 31.93 24.67 8.10
N THR A 143 31.68 23.88 9.14
CA THR A 143 32.72 23.08 9.79
C THR A 143 33.20 22.07 8.77
N ALA A 144 34.44 22.24 8.32
CA ALA A 144 35.11 21.31 7.43
C ALA A 144 35.03 19.90 8.01
N THR A 145 34.50 18.96 7.22
CA THR A 145 34.51 17.54 7.53
C THR A 145 35.98 17.08 7.65
N PRO A 146 36.42 16.49 8.77
CA PRO A 146 37.75 15.93 8.85
C PRO A 146 37.85 14.77 7.85
N THR A 147 38.85 14.85 6.98
CA THR A 147 39.22 13.79 6.04
C THR A 147 39.46 12.50 6.84
N PRO A 148 38.87 11.35 6.45
CA PRO A 148 39.20 10.08 7.09
C PRO A 148 40.68 9.77 6.83
N GLN A 149 41.47 9.78 7.91
CA GLN A 149 42.83 9.22 7.91
C GLN A 149 42.71 7.72 7.60
N GLN A 150 43.45 7.28 6.59
CA GLN A 150 43.74 5.87 6.36
C GLN A 150 44.75 5.36 7.37
#